data_AF-A0A0S7X7U5-F1
#
_entry.id   AF-A0A0S7X7U5-F1
#
_cell.length_a   1.000
_cell.length_b   1.000
_cell.length_c   1.000
_cell.angle_alpha   90.00
_cell.angle_beta   90.00
_cell.angle_gamma   90.00
#
_symmetry.space_group_name_H-M   'P 1'
#
loop_
_entity.id
_entity.type
_entity.pdbx_description
1 polymer ?
#
loop_
_entity_poly.entity_id
_entity_poly.type
_entity_poly.pdbx_seq_one_letter_code
_entity_poly.pdbx_strand_id
1 'polypeptide(L)'
;MYRFNLQVLLDYRKRIEEGLQIELSQIQRALEKEKQMLLSYQREKSHYEDELLRREEREINVNQAILYRDYLKGMRVKIRGQREIVAKIKVDLDKKQEELLDATKKRKVLEKVKEKGWKRFMDRLQRGERILIDGIGIRKYQRGN
;
A
#
# COMPACT_ATOMS: atom_id res chain seq x y z
N MET A 1 -2.44 12.16 35.05
CA MET A 1 -2.59 11.79 33.61
C MET A 1 -1.28 11.18 33.11
N TYR A 2 -1.32 10.14 32.28
CA TYR A 2 -0.09 9.53 31.71
C TYR A 2 0.40 10.34 30.51
N ARG A 3 1.71 10.60 30.46
CA ARG A 3 2.37 11.25 29.33
C ARG A 3 3.36 10.27 28.72
N PHE A 4 3.25 10.05 27.41
CA PHE A 4 4.21 9.22 26.68
C PHE A 4 5.35 10.09 26.14
N ASN A 5 6.58 9.84 26.60
CA ASN A 5 7.74 10.68 26.28
C ASN A 5 8.09 10.69 24.78
N LEU A 6 7.73 9.64 24.04
CA LEU A 6 8.01 9.52 22.60
C LEU A 6 6.77 9.83 21.73
N GLN A 7 5.79 10.59 22.25
CA GLN A 7 4.57 10.91 21.52
C GLN A 7 4.85 11.67 20.22
N VAL A 8 5.74 12.66 20.25
CA VAL A 8 6.15 13.43 19.05
C VAL A 8 6.76 12.52 17.99
N LEU A 9 7.62 11.58 18.40
CA LEU A 9 8.24 10.62 17.49
C LEU A 9 7.21 9.64 16.90
N LEU A 10 6.24 9.19 17.71
CA LEU A 10 5.16 8.32 17.26
C LEU A 10 4.29 9.02 16.20
N ASP A 11 3.93 10.29 16.45
CA ASP A 11 3.11 11.07 15.52
C ASP A 11 3.87 11.39 14.22
N TYR A 12 5.16 11.69 14.31
CA TYR A 12 6.02 11.81 13.13
C TYR A 12 6.03 10.52 12.29
N ARG A 13 6.19 9.35 12.92
CA ARG A 13 6.18 8.06 12.19
C ARG A 13 4.82 7.73 11.57
N LYS A 14 3.72 8.13 12.19
CA LYS A 14 2.38 8.01 11.61
C LYS A 14 2.26 8.82 10.32
N ARG A 15 2.70 10.08 10.33
CA ARG A 15 2.70 10.94 9.13
C ARG A 15 3.53 10.36 7.99
N ILE A 16 4.69 9.77 8.29
CA ILE A 16 5.52 9.09 7.29
C ILE A 16 4.78 7.90 6.67
N GLU A 17 4.15 7.05 7.49
CA GLU A 17 3.35 5.92 6.99
C GLU A 17 2.15 6.38 6.15
N GLU A 18 1.44 7.42 6.58
CA GLU A 18 0.33 8.04 5.83
C GLU A 18 0.79 8.55 4.47
N GLY A 19 1.95 9.23 4.41
CA GLY A 19 2.55 9.68 3.15
C GLY A 19 2.86 8.52 2.21
N LEU A 20 3.48 7.45 2.72
CA LEU A 20 3.80 6.25 1.94
C LEU A 20 2.54 5.54 1.42
N GLN A 21 1.45 5.53 2.19
CA GLN A 21 0.15 4.98 1.74
C GLN A 21 -0.44 5.78 0.57
N ILE A 22 -0.33 7.10 0.61
CA ILE A 22 -0.80 7.98 -0.47
C ILE A 22 0.02 7.72 -1.74
N GLU A 23 1.34 7.68 -1.64
CA GLU A 23 2.24 7.38 -2.76
C GLU A 23 1.94 5.99 -3.35
N LEU A 24 1.77 4.98 -2.50
CA LEU A 24 1.43 3.62 -2.95
C LEU A 24 0.11 3.61 -3.74
N SER A 25 -0.91 4.34 -3.27
CA SER A 25 -2.19 4.47 -3.97
C SER A 25 -2.05 5.17 -5.33
N GLN A 26 -1.16 6.15 -5.46
CA GLN A 26 -0.86 6.80 -6.74
C GLN A 26 -0.20 5.81 -7.71
N ILE A 27 0.79 5.05 -7.25
CA ILE A 27 1.48 4.03 -8.07
C ILE A 27 0.49 2.95 -8.52
N GLN A 28 -0.41 2.48 -7.64
CA GLN A 28 -1.44 1.50 -7.99
C GLN A 28 -2.39 2.01 -9.08
N ARG A 29 -2.82 3.28 -8.98
CA ARG A 29 -3.66 3.91 -10.01
C ARG A 29 -2.94 4.03 -11.35
N ALA A 30 -1.67 4.42 -11.33
CA ALA A 30 -0.84 4.47 -12.53
C ALA A 30 -0.69 3.07 -13.14
N LEU A 31 -0.40 2.05 -12.34
CA LEU A 31 -0.28 0.67 -12.80
C LEU A 31 -1.56 0.19 -13.48
N GLU A 32 -2.72 0.47 -12.89
CA GLU A 32 -4.00 0.05 -13.46
C GLU A 32 -4.26 0.75 -14.79
N LYS A 33 -4.02 2.06 -14.88
CA LYS A 33 -4.13 2.82 -16.14
C LYS A 33 -3.25 2.20 -17.23
N GLU A 34 -1.98 1.93 -16.94
CA GLU A 34 -1.05 1.38 -17.92
C GLU A 34 -1.37 -0.07 -18.32
N LYS A 35 -1.97 -0.86 -17.41
CA LYS A 35 -2.52 -2.19 -17.75
C LYS A 35 -3.73 -2.08 -18.68
N GLN A 36 -4.64 -1.15 -18.43
CA GLN A 36 -5.80 -0.93 -19.31
C GLN A 36 -5.36 -0.50 -20.71
N MET A 37 -4.31 0.34 -20.80
CA MET A 37 -3.70 0.72 -22.08
C MET A 37 -3.06 -0.49 -22.79
N LEU A 38 -2.38 -1.37 -22.04
CA LEU A 38 -1.85 -2.61 -22.62
C LEU A 38 -2.95 -3.51 -23.18
N LEU A 39 -4.06 -3.63 -22.45
CA LEU A 39 -5.22 -4.43 -22.87
C LEU A 39 -5.91 -3.82 -24.10
N SER A 40 -5.99 -2.49 -24.22
CA SER A 40 -6.55 -1.86 -25.42
C SER A 40 -5.70 -2.15 -26.65
N TYR A 41 -4.36 -2.04 -26.56
CA TYR A 41 -3.47 -2.39 -27.67
C TYR A 41 -3.54 -3.87 -28.05
N GLN A 42 -3.66 -4.77 -27.08
CA GLN A 42 -3.81 -6.19 -27.34
C GLN A 42 -5.14 -6.51 -28.04
N ARG A 43 -6.23 -5.88 -27.62
CA ARG A 43 -7.54 -6.02 -28.28
C ARG A 43 -7.54 -5.48 -29.70
N GLU A 44 -6.96 -4.30 -29.90
CA GLU A 44 -6.83 -3.68 -31.22
C GLU A 44 -5.99 -4.58 -32.16
N LYS A 45 -4.85 -5.09 -31.69
CA LYS A 45 -4.05 -6.07 -32.45
C LYS A 45 -4.86 -7.31 -32.82
N SER A 46 -5.57 -7.90 -31.86
CA SER A 46 -6.40 -9.10 -32.11
C SER A 46 -7.48 -8.84 -33.14
N HIS A 47 -8.15 -7.69 -33.06
CA HIS A 47 -9.18 -7.29 -34.02
C HIS A 47 -8.63 -7.23 -35.45
N TYR A 48 -7.47 -6.61 -35.65
CA TYR A 48 -6.85 -6.52 -36.98
C TYR A 48 -6.26 -7.86 -37.47
N GLU A 49 -5.82 -8.74 -36.56
CA GLU A 49 -5.42 -10.11 -36.91
C GLU A 49 -6.63 -10.92 -37.40
N ASP A 50 -7.77 -10.85 -36.72
CA ASP A 50 -9.01 -11.50 -37.12
C ASP A 50 -9.55 -10.92 -38.45
N GLU A 51 -9.45 -9.61 -38.64
CA GLU A 51 -9.87 -8.95 -39.88
C GLU A 51 -9.02 -9.38 -41.08
N LEU A 52 -7.70 -9.47 -40.90
CA LEU A 52 -6.79 -9.96 -41.94
C LEU A 52 -7.14 -11.38 -42.35
N LEU A 53 -7.34 -12.28 -41.37
CA LEU A 53 -7.66 -13.68 -41.61
C LEU A 53 -8.96 -13.86 -42.41
N ARG A 54 -10.02 -13.10 -42.05
CA ARG A 54 -11.30 -13.11 -42.80
C ARG A 54 -11.19 -12.55 -44.22
N ARG A 55 -10.26 -11.62 -44.45
CA ARG A 55 -10.06 -11.03 -45.77
C ARG A 55 -9.19 -11.93 -46.65
N GLU A 56 -8.19 -12.61 -46.10
CA GLU A 56 -7.38 -13.60 -46.82
C GLU A 56 -8.23 -14.74 -47.41
N GLU A 57 -9.33 -15.12 -46.76
CA GLU A 57 -10.33 -16.07 -47.29
C GLU A 57 -11.07 -15.56 -48.55
N ARG A 58 -11.00 -14.27 -48.88
CA ARG A 58 -11.73 -13.62 -49.97
C ARG A 58 -10.85 -13.02 -51.08
N GLU A 59 -9.59 -13.46 -51.17
CA GLU A 59 -8.54 -12.93 -52.08
C GLU A 59 -8.25 -11.43 -51.83
N ILE A 60 -7.24 -11.13 -51.00
CA ILE A 60 -6.75 -9.76 -50.82
C ILE A 60 -5.67 -9.38 -51.85
N ASN A 61 -5.68 -8.11 -52.25
CA ASN A 61 -4.56 -7.55 -53.00
C ASN A 61 -3.30 -7.48 -52.12
N VAL A 62 -2.14 -7.80 -52.71
CA VAL A 62 -0.81 -7.78 -52.05
C VAL A 62 -0.52 -6.47 -51.30
N ASN A 63 -0.93 -5.32 -51.85
CA ASN A 63 -0.73 -4.02 -51.21
C ASN A 63 -1.51 -3.89 -49.88
N GLN A 64 -2.71 -4.46 -49.80
CA GLN A 64 -3.47 -4.49 -48.55
C GLN A 64 -2.80 -5.42 -47.53
N ALA A 65 -2.34 -6.60 -47.95
CA ALA A 65 -1.62 -7.52 -47.07
C ALA A 65 -0.37 -6.89 -46.43
N ILE A 66 0.39 -6.11 -47.20
CA ILE A 66 1.57 -5.38 -46.72
C ILE A 66 1.17 -4.34 -45.67
N LEU A 67 0.13 -3.53 -45.93
CA LEU A 67 -0.35 -2.50 -45.00
C LEU A 67 -0.75 -3.10 -43.63
N TYR A 68 -1.52 -4.19 -43.64
CA TYR A 68 -1.90 -4.89 -42.40
C TYR A 68 -0.69 -5.42 -41.64
N ARG A 69 0.26 -6.04 -42.37
CA ARG A 69 1.48 -6.59 -41.77
C ARG A 69 2.32 -5.49 -41.09
N ASP A 70 2.49 -4.35 -41.75
CA ASP A 70 3.26 -3.23 -41.21
C ASP A 70 2.57 -2.60 -39.99
N TYR A 71 1.24 -2.44 -40.06
CA TYR A 71 0.45 -1.98 -38.93
C TYR A 71 0.56 -2.93 -37.72
N LEU A 72 0.39 -4.24 -37.94
CA LEU A 72 0.52 -5.25 -36.87
C LEU A 72 1.94 -5.30 -36.29
N LYS A 73 2.97 -5.07 -37.11
CA LYS A 73 4.35 -4.92 -36.63
C LYS A 73 4.50 -3.70 -35.72
N GLY A 74 3.93 -2.55 -36.10
CA GLY A 74 3.88 -1.36 -35.25
C GLY A 74 3.16 -1.60 -33.92
N MET A 75 2.03 -2.32 -33.95
CA MET A 75 1.28 -2.69 -32.75
C MET A 75 2.10 -3.60 -31.82
N ARG A 76 2.86 -4.56 -32.35
CA ARG A 76 3.77 -5.39 -31.54
C ARG A 76 4.83 -4.57 -30.83
N VAL A 77 5.36 -3.52 -31.47
CA VAL A 77 6.31 -2.59 -30.84
C VAL A 77 5.65 -1.80 -29.72
N LYS A 78 4.46 -1.22 -29.96
CA LYS A 78 3.69 -0.50 -28.94
C LYS A 78 3.39 -1.37 -27.72
N ILE A 79 2.91 -2.60 -27.95
CA ILE A 79 2.62 -3.57 -26.87
C ILE A 79 3.88 -3.91 -26.07
N ARG A 80 5.03 -4.06 -26.74
CA ARG A 80 6.30 -4.33 -26.05
C ARG A 80 6.70 -3.16 -25.16
N GLY A 81 6.69 -1.94 -25.68
CA GLY A 81 6.99 -0.74 -24.88
C GLY A 81 6.03 -0.58 -23.70
N GLN A 82 4.74 -0.84 -23.93
CA GLN A 82 3.73 -0.77 -22.87
C GLN A 82 3.95 -1.84 -21.78
N ARG A 83 4.38 -3.05 -22.14
CA ARG A 83 4.77 -4.10 -21.18
C ARG A 83 5.96 -3.68 -20.33
N GLU A 84 6.95 -3.02 -20.92
CA GLU A 84 8.11 -2.50 -20.19
C GLU A 84 7.70 -1.41 -19.19
N ILE A 85 6.79 -0.51 -19.58
CA ILE A 85 6.23 0.51 -18.68
C ILE A 85 5.52 -0.15 -17.49
N VAL A 86 4.62 -1.11 -17.75
CA VAL A 86 3.93 -1.86 -16.70
C VAL A 86 4.92 -2.60 -15.79
N ALA A 87 5.99 -3.19 -16.34
CA ALA A 87 7.01 -3.87 -15.55
C ALA A 87 7.78 -2.90 -14.65
N LYS A 88 8.16 -1.72 -15.15
CA LYS A 88 8.83 -0.68 -14.34
C LYS A 88 7.95 -0.22 -13.18
N ILE A 89 6.66 0.06 -13.44
CA ILE A 89 5.73 0.49 -12.38
C ILE A 89 5.54 -0.61 -11.33
N LYS A 90 5.55 -1.90 -11.71
CA LYS A 90 5.50 -3.01 -10.74
C LYS A 90 6.73 -3.03 -9.84
N VAL A 91 7.92 -2.82 -10.40
CA VAL A 91 9.16 -2.74 -9.59
C VAL A 91 9.06 -1.58 -8.59
N ASP A 92 8.54 -0.43 -9.01
CA ASP A 92 8.36 0.72 -8.11
C ASP A 92 7.27 0.46 -7.04
N LEU A 93 6.21 -0.26 -7.41
CA LEU A 93 5.18 -0.71 -6.47
C LEU A 93 5.77 -1.61 -5.39
N ASP A 94 6.55 -2.61 -5.78
CA ASP A 94 7.14 -3.58 -4.84
C ASP A 94 8.08 -2.86 -3.85
N LYS A 95 8.94 -1.96 -4.35
CA LYS A 95 9.80 -1.12 -3.50
C LYS A 95 8.99 -0.28 -2.50
N LYS A 96 7.91 0.37 -2.98
CA LYS A 96 7.07 1.21 -2.12
C LYS A 96 6.32 0.38 -1.06
N GLN A 97 5.94 -0.86 -1.39
CA GLN A 97 5.35 -1.79 -0.42
C GLN A 97 6.34 -2.18 0.68
N GLU A 98 7.61 -2.42 0.33
CA GLU A 98 8.67 -2.70 1.30
C GLU A 98 8.92 -1.51 2.23
N GLU A 99 9.00 -0.30 1.68
CA GLU A 99 9.13 0.95 2.45
C GLU A 99 7.98 1.13 3.44
N LEU A 100 6.73 0.93 2.98
CA LEU A 100 5.55 1.02 3.83
C LEU A 100 5.59 -0.02 4.95
N LEU A 101 5.96 -1.26 4.64
CA LEU A 101 6.04 -2.34 5.61
C LEU A 101 7.07 -2.05 6.71
N ASP A 102 8.23 -1.50 6.36
CA ASP A 102 9.23 -1.06 7.33
C ASP A 102 8.74 0.12 8.18
N ALA A 103 8.11 1.12 7.57
CA ALA A 103 7.52 2.25 8.28
C ALA A 103 6.44 1.80 9.30
N THR A 104 5.55 0.90 8.89
CA THR A 104 4.53 0.29 9.74
C THR A 104 5.16 -0.48 10.90
N LYS A 105 6.21 -1.28 10.67
CA LYS A 105 6.94 -1.99 11.73
C LYS A 105 7.51 -1.01 12.75
N LYS A 106 8.22 0.03 12.29
CA LYS A 106 8.83 1.06 13.15
C LYS A 106 7.79 1.80 13.99
N ARG A 107 6.61 2.13 13.43
CA ARG A 107 5.50 2.73 14.20
C ARG A 107 4.95 1.75 15.24
N LYS A 108 4.64 0.51 14.85
CA LYS A 108 4.06 -0.50 15.75
C LYS A 108 4.94 -0.80 16.96
N VAL A 109 6.26 -0.73 16.80
CA VAL A 109 7.20 -0.84 17.93
C VAL A 109 6.94 0.26 18.96
N LEU A 110 6.81 1.52 18.55
CA LEU A 110 6.54 2.63 19.47
C LEU A 110 5.16 2.53 20.12
N GLU A 111 4.15 2.07 19.38
CA GLU A 111 2.81 1.83 19.96
C GLU A 111 2.86 0.78 21.07
N LYS A 112 3.55 -0.34 20.84
CA LYS A 112 3.75 -1.37 21.88
C LYS A 112 4.49 -0.82 23.10
N VAL A 113 5.48 0.06 22.91
CA VAL A 113 6.17 0.73 24.03
C VAL A 113 5.21 1.64 24.79
N LYS A 114 4.39 2.43 24.08
CA LYS A 114 3.37 3.30 24.68
C LYS A 114 2.35 2.51 25.49
N GLU A 115 1.85 1.41 24.94
CA GLU A 115 0.90 0.51 25.60
C GLU A 115 1.48 -0.11 26.88
N LYS A 116 2.71 -0.62 26.83
CA LYS A 116 3.40 -1.17 28.01
C LYS A 116 3.59 -0.10 29.09
N GLY A 117 3.97 1.11 28.71
CA GLY A 117 4.11 2.22 29.65
C GLY A 117 2.78 2.63 30.29
N TRP A 118 1.69 2.63 29.50
CA TRP A 118 0.35 2.90 30.01
C TRP A 118 -0.11 1.83 31.00
N LYS A 119 0.07 0.54 30.68
CA LYS A 119 -0.24 -0.57 31.60
C LYS A 119 0.50 -0.40 32.94
N ARG A 120 1.81 -0.13 32.90
CA ARG A 120 2.62 0.13 34.11
C ARG A 120 2.12 1.33 34.91
N PHE A 121 1.64 2.38 34.24
CA PHE A 121 1.06 3.54 34.91
C PHE A 121 -0.24 3.17 35.63
N MET A 122 -1.15 2.44 34.97
CA MET A 122 -2.40 1.98 35.56
C MET A 122 -2.16 1.04 36.75
N ASP A 123 -1.21 0.10 36.63
CA ASP A 123 -0.86 -0.81 37.72
C ASP A 123 -0.35 -0.06 38.96
N ARG A 124 0.42 1.02 38.76
CA ARG A 124 0.89 1.88 39.87
C ARG A 124 -0.27 2.65 40.52
N LEU A 125 -1.19 3.17 39.71
CA LEU A 125 -2.36 3.90 40.22
C LEU A 125 -3.21 2.97 41.11
N GLN A 126 -3.54 1.78 40.61
CA GLN A 126 -4.31 0.78 41.36
C GLN A 126 -3.62 0.31 42.64
N ARG A 127 -2.29 0.15 42.64
CA ARG A 127 -1.54 -0.17 43.86
C ARG A 127 -1.60 0.97 44.88
N GLY A 128 -1.46 2.22 44.44
CA GLY A 128 -1.59 3.39 45.31
C GLY A 128 -2.99 3.52 45.92
N GLU A 129 -4.04 3.31 45.13
CA GLU A 129 -5.43 3.29 45.60
C GLU A 129 -5.67 2.22 46.67
N ARG A 130 -5.20 0.99 46.44
CA ARG A 130 -5.30 -0.10 47.44
C ARG A 130 -4.62 0.28 48.77
N ILE A 131 -3.39 0.78 48.72
CA ILE A 131 -2.66 1.22 49.93
C ILE A 131 -3.41 2.33 50.68
N LEU A 132 -4.00 3.29 49.95
CA LEU A 132 -4.80 4.35 50.57
C LEU A 132 -6.05 3.82 51.26
N ILE A 133 -6.78 2.89 50.62
CA ILE A 133 -7.98 2.26 51.18
C ILE A 133 -7.64 1.46 52.44
N ASP A 134 -6.61 0.62 52.38
CA ASP A 134 -6.16 -0.20 53.54
C ASP A 134 -5.72 0.70 54.70
N GLY A 135 -4.96 1.77 54.42
CA GLY A 135 -4.53 2.74 55.43
C GLY A 135 -5.67 3.57 56.03
N ILE A 136 -6.79 3.77 55.33
CA ILE A 136 -7.99 4.39 55.90
C ILE A 136 -8.73 3.37 56.80
N GLY A 137 -8.82 2.11 56.39
CA GLY A 137 -9.41 1.03 57.19
C GLY A 137 -8.74 0.87 58.54
N ILE A 138 -7.39 0.83 58.56
CA ILE A 138 -6.60 0.72 59.79
C ILE A 138 -6.83 1.92 60.71
N ARG A 139 -6.83 3.16 60.18
CA ARG A 139 -7.04 4.38 60.98
C ARG A 139 -8.46 4.51 61.54
N LYS A 140 -9.47 4.00 60.84
CA LYS A 140 -10.84 3.93 61.37
C LYS A 140 -10.96 2.89 62.49
N TYR A 141 -10.31 1.73 62.34
CA TYR A 141 -10.27 0.71 63.39
C TYR A 141 -9.58 1.22 64.66
N GLN A 142 -8.48 1.96 64.53
CA GLN A 142 -7.75 2.55 65.68
C GLN A 142 -8.48 3.70 66.40
N ARG A 143 -9.51 4.30 65.79
CA ARG A 143 -10.32 5.38 66.38
C ARG A 143 -11.67 4.91 66.95
N GLY A 144 -12.01 3.63 66.76
CA GLY A 144 -13.25 3.01 67.23
C GLY A 144 -13.08 2.14 68.49
N ASN A 145 -11.90 2.16 69.11
CA ASN A 145 -11.60 1.60 70.43
C ASN A 145 -11.25 2.75 71.39
#